data_AF-A0A061E4D7-F1
#
_entry.id   AF-A0A061E4D7-F1
#
_cell.length_a   1.000
_cell.length_b   1.000
_cell.length_c   1.000
_cell.angle_alpha   90.00
_cell.angle_beta   90.00
_cell.angle_gamma   90.00
#
_symmetry.space_group_name_H-M   'P 1'
#
loop_
_entity.id
_entity.type
_entity.pdbx_description
1 polymer ?
#
loop_
_entity_poly.entity_id
_entity_poly.type
_entity_poly.pdbx_seq_one_letter_code
_entity_poly.pdbx_strand_id
1 'polypeptide(L)' 'MKLKFDKYWGNVEKMNLVLHIASILDLRKKRTYVEFTLEDMYSPEQALLMFSLVKRTMDELFQCYKNMLQSQP' A
#
# COMPACT_ATOMS: atom_id res chain seq x y z
N MET A 1 -13.00 -12.82 12.94
CA MET A 1 -12.57 -11.80 11.95
C MET A 1 -11.45 -10.92 12.46
N LYS A 2 -11.52 -10.42 13.71
CA LYS A 2 -10.47 -9.61 14.34
C LYS A 2 -9.04 -10.21 14.28
N LEU A 3 -8.87 -11.51 14.57
CA LEU A 3 -7.56 -12.17 14.49
C LEU A 3 -6.89 -12.07 13.11
N LYS A 4 -7.66 -12.12 12.02
CA LYS A 4 -7.12 -11.95 10.66
C LYS A 4 -6.79 -10.48 10.40
N PHE A 5 -7.65 -9.58 10.86
CA PHE A 5 -7.40 -8.14 10.79
C PHE A 5 -6.08 -7.79 11.48
N ASP A 6 -5.93 -8.19 12.75
CA ASP A 6 -4.74 -7.88 13.54
C ASP A 6 -3.46 -8.46 12.92
N LYS A 7 -3.56 -9.66 12.31
CA LYS A 7 -2.44 -10.34 11.65
C LYS A 7 -1.91 -9.62 10.41
N TYR A 8 -2.80 -9.07 9.57
CA TYR A 8 -2.42 -8.52 8.26
C TYR A 8 -2.44 -6.99 8.22
N TRP A 9 -3.27 -6.36 9.06
CA TRP A 9 -3.50 -4.91 9.13
C TRP A 9 -3.30 -4.31 10.53
N GLY A 10 -3.27 -5.06 11.62
CA GLY A 10 -3.20 -4.45 12.96
C GLY A 10 -1.82 -3.95 13.39
N ASN A 11 -0.76 -4.69 13.04
CA ASN A 11 0.61 -4.33 13.41
C ASN A 11 1.37 -3.78 12.19
N VAL A 12 1.70 -2.49 12.24
CA VAL A 12 2.46 -1.74 11.22
C VAL A 12 3.78 -2.44 10.85
N GLU A 13 4.51 -3.00 11.82
CA GLU A 13 5.79 -3.68 11.60
C GLU A 13 5.63 -5.07 10.93
N LYS A 14 4.47 -5.70 11.07
CA LYS A 14 4.18 -7.04 10.53
C LYS A 14 3.22 -7.02 9.35
N MET A 15 2.85 -5.83 8.88
CA MET A 15 1.83 -5.63 7.87
C MET A 15 2.32 -6.05 6.48
N ASN A 16 1.42 -6.63 5.69
CA ASN A 16 1.70 -7.00 4.31
C ASN A 16 1.44 -5.83 3.34
N LEU A 17 2.51 -5.15 2.93
CA LEU A 17 2.49 -4.01 2.02
C LEU A 17 1.78 -4.30 0.68
N VAL A 18 1.85 -5.55 0.19
CA VAL A 18 1.23 -5.96 -1.07
C VAL A 18 -0.30 -5.81 -1.04
N LEU A 19 -0.94 -5.95 0.12
CA LEU A 19 -2.38 -5.79 0.25
C LEU A 19 -2.84 -4.33 0.05
N HIS A 20 -2.00 -3.37 0.45
CA HIS A 20 -2.25 -1.94 0.23
C HIS A 20 -2.03 -1.58 -1.23
N ILE A 21 -0.96 -2.10 -1.83
CA ILE A 21 -0.69 -1.95 -3.27
C ILE A 21 -1.83 -2.52 -4.11
N ALA A 22 -2.29 -3.74 -3.82
CA ALA A 22 -3.43 -4.35 -4.49
C ALA A 22 -4.70 -3.52 -4.34
N SER A 23 -4.88 -2.86 -3.18
CA SER A 23 -6.00 -1.94 -2.96
C SER A 23 -5.90 -0.65 -3.78
N ILE A 24 -4.69 -0.15 -4.09
CA ILE A 24 -4.49 1.00 -4.98
C ILE A 24 -4.73 0.62 -6.44
N LEU A 25 -4.34 -0.60 -6.83
CA LEU A 25 -4.50 -1.11 -8.19
C LEU A 25 -5.95 -1.50 -8.52
N ASP A 26 -6.80 -1.71 -7.51
CA ASP A 26 -8.23 -1.92 -7.72
C ASP A 26 -8.88 -0.62 -8.21
N LEU A 27 -9.40 -0.63 -9.44
CA LEU A 27 -10.05 0.53 -10.08
C LEU A 27 -11.19 1.16 -9.25
N ARG A 28 -11.79 0.40 -8.33
CA ARG A 28 -12.86 0.89 -7.44
C ARG A 28 -12.33 1.75 -6.30
N LYS A 29 -11.03 1.68 -6.02
CA LYS A 29 -10.37 2.33 -4.89
C LYS A 29 -9.34 3.32 -5.41
N LYS A 30 -9.59 4.60 -5.16
CA LYS A 30 -8.60 5.64 -5.46
C LYS A 30 -7.48 5.62 -4.41
N ARG A 31 -6.31 6.17 -4.73
CA ARG A 31 -5.22 6.35 -3.76
C ARG A 31 -5.67 7.01 -2.45
N THR A 32 -6.58 7.99 -2.54
CA THR A 32 -7.17 8.69 -1.38
C THR A 32 -7.97 7.76 -0.46
N TYR A 33 -8.55 6.67 -0.99
CA TYR A 33 -9.21 5.66 -0.16
C TYR A 33 -8.19 4.96 0.75
N VAL A 34 -7.03 4.60 0.21
CA VAL A 34 -5.98 3.92 0.99
C VAL A 34 -5.43 4.86 2.07
N GLU A 35 -5.18 6.11 1.73
CA GLU A 35 -4.78 7.15 2.69
C GLU A 35 -5.77 7.27 3.86
N PHE A 36 -7.06 7.47 3.55
CA PHE A 36 -8.13 7.50 4.54
C PHE A 36 -8.17 6.25 5.43
N THR A 37 -8.04 5.05 4.84
CA THR A 37 -8.05 3.81 5.63
C THR A 37 -6.84 3.69 6.55
N LEU A 38 -5.66 4.21 6.15
CA LEU A 38 -4.48 4.19 7.01
C LEU A 38 -4.64 5.15 8.20
N GLU A 39 -5.24 6.32 7.97
CA GLU A 39 -5.53 7.29 9.03
C GLU A 39 -6.55 6.76 10.05
N ASP A 40 -7.53 5.96 9.61
CA ASP A 40 -8.51 5.33 10.50
C ASP A 40 -7.92 4.17 11.32
N MET A 41 -6.95 3.44 10.75
CA MET A 41 -6.40 2.24 11.38
C MET A 41 -5.21 2.51 12.31
N TYR A 42 -4.46 3.59 12.10
CA TYR A 42 -3.18 3.84 12.76
C TYR A 42 -3.09 5.22 13.41
N SER A 43 -2.09 5.41 14.28
CA SER A 43 -1.78 6.76 14.75
C SER A 43 -1.33 7.66 13.58
N PRO A 44 -1.47 9.00 13.67
CA PRO A 44 -1.10 9.89 12.57
C PRO A 44 0.34 9.71 12.06
N GLU A 45 1.30 9.46 12.96
CA GLU A 45 2.70 9.20 12.62
C GLU A 45 2.87 7.89 11.85
N GLN A 46 2.21 6.83 12.33
CA GLN A 46 2.22 5.52 11.67
C GLN A 46 1.53 5.57 10.30
N ALA A 47 0.39 6.26 10.19
CA ALA A 47 -0.33 6.44 8.94
C ALA A 47 0.54 7.17 7.90
N LEU A 48 1.22 8.25 8.30
CA LEU A 48 2.13 9.00 7.42
C LEU A 48 3.31 8.14 6.94
N LEU A 49 3.93 7.39 7.87
CA LEU A 49 5.02 6.46 7.55
C LEU A 49 4.54 5.40 6.55
N MET A 50 3.38 4.79 6.80
CA MET A 50 2.81 3.75 5.96
C MET A 50 2.45 4.27 4.57
N PHE A 51 1.81 5.44 4.49
CA PHE A 51 1.46 6.04 3.22
C PHE A 51 2.70 6.35 2.39
N SER A 52 3.77 6.84 3.02
CA SER A 52 5.05 7.09 2.38
C SER A 52 5.68 5.81 1.82
N LEU A 53 5.65 4.72 2.60
CA LEU A 53 6.15 3.42 2.17
C LEU A 53 5.34 2.85 0.99
N VAL A 54 4.01 2.87 1.08
CA VAL A 54 3.12 2.40 0.01
C VAL A 54 3.35 3.19 -1.28
N LYS A 55 3.47 4.51 -1.19
CA LYS A 55 3.73 5.37 -2.34
C LYS A 55 5.08 5.04 -2.98
N ARG A 56 6.14 4.95 -2.18
CA ARG A 56 7.48 4.62 -2.67
C ARG A 56 7.49 3.28 -3.41
N THR A 57 6.91 2.25 -2.83
CA THR A 57 6.87 0.93 -3.47
C THR A 57 6.03 0.93 -4.74
N MET A 58 4.92 1.67 -4.79
CA MET A 58 4.15 1.85 -6.03
C MET A 58 4.98 2.51 -7.13
N ASP A 59 5.75 3.55 -6.79
CA ASP A 59 6.62 4.25 -7.74
C ASP A 59 7.73 3.31 -8.24
N GLU A 60 8.37 2.55 -7.35
CA GLU A 60 9.39 1.54 -7.70
C GLU A 60 8.83 0.44 -8.62
N LEU A 61 7.64 -0.10 -8.29
CA LEU A 61 6.97 -1.10 -9.13
C LEU A 61 6.62 -0.55 -10.52
N PHE A 62 6.13 0.69 -10.58
CA PHE A 62 5.83 1.34 -11.84
C PHE A 62 7.09 1.53 -12.70
N GLN A 63 8.21 1.94 -12.10
CA GLN A 63 9.47 2.07 -12.84
C GLN A 63 9.98 0.72 -13.34
N CYS A 64 9.91 -0.33 -12.52
CA CYS A 64 10.24 -1.68 -12.96
C CYS A 64 9.38 -2.10 -14.16
N TYR A 65 8.07 -1.87 -14.10
CA TYR A 65 7.15 -2.17 -15.20
C TYR A 65 7.49 -1.38 -16.47
N LYS A 66 7.73 -0.08 -16.33
CA LYS A 66 8.13 0.81 -17.43
C LYS A 66 9.43 0.34 -18.09
N ASN A 67 10.44 0.01 -17.30
CA ASN A 67 11.72 -0.47 -17.81
C ASN A 67 11.56 -1.80 -18.55
N MET A 68 10.74 -2.72 -18.03
CA MET A 68 10.42 -3.99 -18.71
C MET A 68 9.80 -3.74 -20.08
N LEU A 69 8.82 -2.83 -20.18
CA LEU A 69 8.21 -2.47 -21.47
C LEU A 69 9.22 -1.85 -22.46
N GLN A 70 10.15 -1.02 -21.98
CA GLN A 70 11.16 -0.38 -22.82
C GLN A 70 12.26 -1.35 -23.29
N SER A 71 12.45 -2.47 -22.57
CA SER A 71 13.41 -3.52 -22.91
C SER A 71 12.85 -4.61 -23.82
N GLN A 72 11.57 -4.54 -24.21
CA GLN A 72 10.99 -5.47 -25.19
C GLN A 72 11.40 -5.05 -26.62
N PRO A 73 11.83 -6.00 -27.47
CA PRO A 73 12.23 -5.72 -28.85
C PRO A 73 11.07 -5.28 -29.76
#